data_AF-A0A2N3A939-F1
#
_entry.id   AF-A0A2N3A939-F1
#
_cell.length_a   1.000
_cell.length_b   1.000
_cell.length_c   1.000
_cell.angle_alpha   90.00
_cell.angle_beta   90.00
_cell.angle_gamma   90.00
#
_symmetry.space_group_name_H-M   'P 1'
#
loop_
_entity.id
_entity.type
_entity.pdbx_description
1 polymer ?
#
loop_
_entity_poly.entity_id
_entity_poly.type
_entity_poly.pdbx_seq_one_letter_code
_entity_poly.pdbx_strand_id
1 'polypeptide(L)'
;MFPNSTILGPLFWIVMGGLYTISFTGFYYWITDSIIKMNWWKWLLSILWFLGLNITIAGGFTLFGEKEIRAGFWFLSVFGGVFIVLGVGLWRLLTSR
;
A
#
# COMPACT_ATOMS: atom_id res chain seq x y z
N MET A 1 12.18 -1.05 16.13
CA MET A 1 12.10 -2.41 16.70
C MET A 1 11.00 -2.38 17.76
N PHE A 2 9.84 -3.00 17.52
CA PHE A 2 8.75 -3.01 18.51
C PHE A 2 9.23 -3.77 19.76
N PRO A 3 9.00 -3.26 20.98
CA PRO A 3 9.44 -3.95 22.18
C PRO A 3 8.60 -5.23 22.33
N ASN A 4 9.28 -6.38 22.26
CA ASN A 4 8.72 -7.74 22.28
C ASN A 4 8.04 -8.15 23.61
N SER A 5 7.43 -7.21 24.35
CA SER A 5 7.03 -7.45 25.75
C SER A 5 5.70 -6.83 26.18
N THR A 6 4.93 -6.21 25.27
CA THR A 6 3.61 -5.64 25.61
C THR A 6 2.49 -6.21 24.73
N ILE A 7 1.26 -6.19 25.25
CA ILE A 7 0.02 -6.62 24.55
C ILE A 7 -0.18 -5.90 23.19
N LEU A 8 0.49 -4.77 23.00
CA LEU A 8 0.55 -4.00 21.75
C LEU A 8 1.13 -4.79 20.58
N GLY A 9 2.12 -5.65 20.78
CA GLY A 9 2.72 -6.45 19.71
C GLY A 9 1.72 -7.44 19.09
N PRO A 10 1.13 -8.34 19.88
CA PRO A 10 0.07 -9.24 19.40
C PRO A 10 -1.13 -8.49 18.80
N LEU A 11 -1.57 -7.39 19.43
CA LEU A 11 -2.70 -6.61 18.97
C LEU A 11 -2.43 -5.94 17.61
N PHE A 12 -1.21 -5.42 17.40
CA PHE A 12 -0.76 -4.90 16.11
C PHE A 12 -0.86 -5.97 15.01
N TRP A 13 -0.35 -7.17 15.25
CA TRP A 13 -0.36 -8.24 14.25
C TRP A 13 -1.78 -8.74 13.94
N ILE A 14 -2.68 -8.79 14.93
CA ILE A 14 -4.10 -9.12 14.71
C ILE A 14 -4.75 -8.07 13.80
N VAL A 15 -4.54 -6.77 14.09
CA VAL A 15 -5.08 -5.68 13.27
C VAL A 15 -4.51 -5.75 11.85
N MET A 16 -3.20 -5.93 11.72
CA MET A 16 -2.55 -6.04 10.40
C MET A 16 -3.09 -7.24 9.62
N GLY A 17 -3.23 -8.42 10.24
CA GLY A 17 -3.80 -9.61 9.59
C GLY A 17 -5.24 -9.38 9.12
N GLY A 18 -6.05 -8.71 9.94
CA GLY A 18 -7.40 -8.28 9.56
C GLY A 18 -7.41 -7.34 8.35
N LEU A 19 -6.58 -6.31 8.37
CA LEU A 19 -6.43 -5.37 7.25
C LEU A 19 -6.00 -6.06 5.96
N TYR A 20 -5.03 -6.98 6.05
CA TYR A 20 -4.60 -7.77 4.89
C TYR A 20 -5.74 -8.63 4.34
N THR A 21 -6.47 -9.32 5.21
CA THR A 21 -7.59 -10.19 4.81
C THR A 21 -8.67 -9.38 4.08
N ILE A 22 -9.10 -8.26 4.67
CA ILE A 22 -10.10 -7.37 4.08
C ILE A 22 -9.60 -6.81 2.75
N SER A 23 -8.32 -6.42 2.65
CA SER A 23 -7.74 -5.89 1.43
C SER A 23 -7.73 -6.92 0.30
N PHE A 24 -7.33 -8.16 0.58
CA PHE A 24 -7.31 -9.23 -0.43
C PHE A 24 -8.72 -9.69 -0.83
N THR A 25 -9.62 -9.85 0.13
CA THR A 25 -11.02 -10.22 -0.14
C THR A 25 -11.73 -9.11 -0.92
N GLY A 26 -11.56 -7.86 -0.51
CA GLY A 26 -12.11 -6.71 -1.23
C GLY A 26 -11.55 -6.58 -2.64
N PHE A 27 -10.26 -6.88 -2.83
CA PHE A 27 -9.64 -6.92 -4.15
C PHE A 27 -10.26 -8.00 -5.06
N TYR A 28 -10.49 -9.20 -4.53
CA TYR A 28 -11.15 -10.29 -5.27
C TYR A 28 -12.55 -9.88 -5.72
N TYR A 29 -13.38 -9.37 -4.82
CA TYR A 29 -14.73 -8.89 -5.16
C TYR A 29 -14.70 -7.72 -6.15
N TRP A 30 -13.76 -6.80 -5.97
CA TRP A 30 -13.59 -5.67 -6.88
C TRP A 30 -13.28 -6.14 -8.30
N ILE A 31 -12.48 -7.19 -8.48
CA ILE A 31 -12.17 -7.73 -9.81
C ILE A 31 -13.35 -8.48 -10.42
N THR A 32 -14.06 -9.29 -9.63
CA THR A 32 -15.21 -10.04 -10.13
C THR A 32 -16.37 -9.14 -10.53
N ASP A 33 -16.54 -8.03 -9.82
CA ASP A 33 -17.60 -7.05 -10.09
C ASP A 33 -17.17 -5.97 -11.12
N SER A 34 -15.88 -5.84 -11.38
CA SER A 34 -15.36 -4.88 -12.35
C SER A 34 -15.54 -5.39 -13.79
N ILE A 35 -16.18 -4.57 -14.63
CA ILE A 35 -16.22 -4.76 -16.10
C ILE A 35 -14.82 -4.51 -16.74
N ILE A 36 -13.80 -4.24 -15.93
CA ILE A 36 -12.44 -3.91 -16.37
C ILE A 36 -11.77 -5.18 -16.92
N LYS A 37 -11.55 -5.21 -18.23
CA LYS A 37 -10.69 -6.23 -18.86
C LYS A 37 -9.24 -6.00 -18.44
N MET A 38 -8.82 -6.69 -17.39
CA MET A 38 -7.45 -6.71 -16.93
C MET A 38 -6.58 -7.56 -17.86
N ASN A 39 -5.77 -6.91 -18.70
CA ASN A 39 -4.71 -7.58 -19.45
C ASN A 39 -3.47 -7.77 -18.54
N TRP A 40 -2.58 -8.68 -18.89
CA TRP A 40 -1.35 -8.99 -18.15
C TRP A 40 -0.53 -7.73 -17.78
N TRP A 41 -0.41 -6.77 -18.69
CA TRP A 41 0.29 -5.51 -18.43
C TRP A 41 -0.41 -4.62 -17.39
N LYS A 42 -1.75 -4.58 -17.41
CA LYS A 42 -2.56 -3.84 -16.43
C LYS A 42 -2.39 -4.45 -15.04
N TRP A 43 -2.33 -5.78 -14.97
CA TRP A 43 -2.01 -6.52 -13.76
C TRP A 43 -0.61 -6.20 -13.22
N LEU A 44 0.41 -6.30 -14.07
CA LEU A 44 1.79 -6.05 -13.69
C LEU A 44 1.98 -4.61 -13.18
N LEU A 45 1.41 -3.61 -13.86
CA LEU A 45 1.45 -2.21 -13.42
C LEU A 45 0.74 -2.00 -12.07
N SER A 46 -0.39 -2.66 -11.85
CA SER A 46 -1.13 -2.56 -10.59
C SER A 46 -0.35 -3.15 -9.41
N ILE A 47 0.29 -4.30 -9.62
CA ILE A 47 1.14 -4.95 -8.62
C ILE A 47 2.37 -4.09 -8.32
N LEU A 48 3.04 -3.58 -9.35
CA LEU A 48 4.25 -2.76 -9.21
C LEU A 48 3.92 -1.45 -8.48
N TRP A 49 2.80 -0.82 -8.81
CA TRP A 49 2.28 0.34 -8.10
C TRP A 49 2.00 0.03 -6.62
N PHE A 50 1.30 -1.07 -6.34
CA PHE A 50 0.98 -1.48 -4.97
C PHE A 50 2.24 -1.77 -4.15
N LEU A 51 3.20 -2.51 -4.71
CA LEU A 51 4.48 -2.80 -4.04
C LEU A 51 5.27 -1.52 -3.76
N GLY A 52 5.33 -0.59 -4.72
CA GLY A 52 6.00 0.69 -4.53
C GLY A 52 5.37 1.53 -3.43
N LEU A 53 4.03 1.54 -3.35
CA LEU A 53 3.30 2.19 -2.27
C LEU A 53 3.61 1.55 -0.90
N ASN A 54 3.64 0.21 -0.81
CA ASN A 54 4.01 -0.48 0.42
C ASN A 54 5.44 -0.19 0.86
N ILE A 55 6.40 -0.17 -0.07
CA ILE A 55 7.81 0.19 0.21
C ILE A 55 7.89 1.63 0.72
N THR A 56 7.11 2.54 0.14
CA THR A 56 7.07 3.94 0.57
C THR A 56 6.55 4.08 2.00
N ILE A 57 5.46 3.39 2.32
CA ILE A 57 4.90 3.35 3.67
C ILE A 57 5.93 2.75 4.64
N ALA A 58 6.47 1.57 4.33
CA ALA A 58 7.43 0.87 5.16
C ALA A 58 8.71 1.68 5.39
N GLY A 59 9.25 2.33 4.35
CA GLY A 59 10.41 3.20 4.44
C GLY A 59 10.15 4.43 5.31
N GLY A 60 9.00 5.07 5.13
CA GLY A 60 8.57 6.21 5.95
C GLY A 60 8.47 5.89 7.44
N PHE A 61 7.81 4.77 7.77
CA PHE A 61 7.69 4.32 9.16
C PHE A 61 9.01 3.80 9.74
N THR A 62 9.90 3.25 8.91
CA THR A 62 11.26 2.90 9.34
C THR A 62 12.02 4.15 9.80
N LEU A 63 12.00 5.22 9.00
CA LEU A 63 12.63 6.51 9.36
C LEU A 63 12.03 7.13 10.63
N PHE A 64 10.71 7.01 10.81
CA PHE A 64 10.07 7.42 12.07
C PHE A 64 10.57 6.60 13.27
N GLY A 65 10.79 5.29 13.08
CA GLY A 65 11.36 4.42 14.11
C GLY A 65 12.81 4.77 14.47
N GLU A 66 13.57 5.33 13.54
CA GLU A 66 14.96 5.78 13.72
C GLU A 66 15.07 7.18 14.34
N LYS A 67 13.96 7.77 14.79
CA LYS A 67 13.86 9.15 15.33
C LYS A 67 14.12 10.26 14.31
N GLU A 68 14.22 9.91 13.02
CA GLU A 68 14.36 10.84 11.90
C GLU A 68 12.98 11.28 11.38
N ILE A 69 12.16 11.88 12.26
CA ILE A 69 10.76 12.20 11.97
C ILE A 69 10.64 13.13 10.76
N ARG A 70 11.52 14.12 10.64
CA ARG A 70 11.48 15.06 9.51
C ARG A 70 11.77 14.34 8.19
N ALA A 71 12.77 13.45 8.16
CA ALA A 71 13.11 12.69 6.96
C ALA A 71 11.98 11.72 6.57
N GLY A 72 11.39 11.02 7.54
CA GLY A 72 10.25 10.13 7.28
C GLY A 72 9.03 10.87 6.72
N PHE A 73 8.77 12.09 7.19
CA PHE A 73 7.65 12.90 6.71
C PHE A 73 7.88 13.37 5.27
N TRP A 74 9.10 13.84 4.96
CA TRP A 74 9.47 14.19 3.58
C TRP A 74 9.43 12.97 2.65
N PHE A 75 9.95 11.82 3.09
CA PHE A 75 9.93 10.59 2.33
C PHE A 75 8.50 10.16 1.99
N LEU A 76 7.62 10.09 3.00
CA LEU A 76 6.20 9.76 2.79
C LEU A 76 5.49 10.78 1.91
N SER A 77 5.74 12.07 2.11
CA SER A 77 5.04 13.11 1.36
C SER A 77 5.44 13.11 -0.11
N VAL A 78 6.74 13.01 -0.41
CA VAL A 78 7.26 13.06 -1.79
C VAL A 78 6.93 11.76 -2.52
N PHE A 79 7.38 10.63 -2.00
CA PHE A 79 7.16 9.34 -2.67
C PHE A 79 5.68 8.94 -2.61
N GLY A 80 5.02 9.14 -1.47
CA GLY A 80 3.59 8.85 -1.33
C GLY A 80 2.75 9.72 -2.25
N GLY A 81 3.09 11.02 -2.37
CA GLY A 81 2.46 11.91 -3.34
C GLY A 81 2.62 11.41 -4.78
N VAL A 82 3.83 11.01 -5.18
CA VAL A 82 4.09 10.42 -6.51
C VAL A 82 3.26 9.16 -6.73
N PHE A 83 3.22 8.24 -5.76
CA PHE A 83 2.42 7.03 -5.88
C PHE A 83 0.92 7.31 -5.92
N ILE A 84 0.41 8.33 -5.21
CA ILE A 84 -1.00 8.73 -5.32
C ILE A 84 -1.31 9.21 -6.75
N VAL A 85 -0.46 10.08 -7.31
CA VAL A 85 -0.63 10.58 -8.68
C VAL A 85 -0.56 9.44 -9.70
N LEU A 86 0.42 8.54 -9.56
CA LEU A 86 0.53 7.33 -10.38
C LEU A 86 -0.69 6.42 -10.21
N GLY A 87 -1.29 6.35 -9.02
CA GLY A 87 -2.49 5.56 -8.74
C GLY A 87 -3.71 6.11 -9.48
N VAL A 88 -3.87 7.44 -9.50
CA VAL A 88 -4.92 8.10 -10.30
C VAL A 88 -4.69 7.87 -11.80
N GLY A 89 -3.44 7.96 -12.26
CA GLY A 89 -3.07 7.65 -13.64
C GLY A 89 -3.34 6.20 -14.03
N LEU A 90 -2.98 5.26 -13.14
CA LEU A 90 -3.25 3.83 -13.28
C LEU A 90 -4.77 3.59 -13.37
N TRP A 91 -5.55 4.18 -12.46
CA TRP A 91 -7.01 4.07 -12.48
C TRP A 91 -7.60 4.51 -13.82
N ARG A 92 -7.18 5.68 -14.33
CA ARG A 92 -7.57 6.18 -15.65
C ARG A 92 -7.22 5.18 -16.76
N LEU A 93 -6.03 4.59 -16.71
CA LEU A 93 -5.56 3.60 -17.70
C LEU A 93 -6.32 2.27 -17.61
N LEU A 94 -6.70 1.84 -16.41
CA LEU A 94 -7.49 0.64 -16.19
C LEU A 94 -8.90 0.80 -16.76
N THR A 95 -9.54 1.95 -16.51
CA THR A 95 -10.89 2.27 -16.96
C THR A 95 -10.98 2.73 -18.42
N SER A 96 -9.89 3.24 -19.00
CA SER A 96 -9.82 3.54 -20.44
C SER A 96 -9.90 2.22 -21.21
N ARG A 97 -10.94 2.12 -22.04
CA ARG A 97 -11.31 0.94 -22.83
C ARG A 97 -10.17 0.43 -23.68
#